data_AF-A0A3C1DE55-F1
#
_entry.id   AF-A0A3C1DE55-F1
#
_cell.length_a   1.000
_cell.length_b   1.000
_cell.length_c   1.000
_cell.angle_alpha   90.00
_cell.angle_beta   90.00
_cell.angle_gamma   90.00
#
_symmetry.space_group_name_H-M   'P 1'
#
loop_
_entity.id
_entity.type
_entity.pdbx_description
1 polymer ?
#
loop_
_entity_poly.entity_id
_entity_poly.type
_entity_poly.pdbx_seq_one_letter_code
_entity_poly.pdbx_strand_id
1 'polypeptide(L)'
;LSNMLVDNCAMQLVANPAQFDVLVTENTFGDILSDEASMLTGSLGMLASASLGSGTALYEPSHGSAPDIAGKGIANPIAQMLSVELMLRYSFQMDHAADAVKAAVEDVLDEGWRTPDLADETTPEDRKLGTRDMGTKVIEAFKREIA
;
A
#
# COMPACT_ATOMS: atom_id res chain seq x y z
N LEU A 1 -19.97 16.80 -5.26
CA LEU A 1 -19.31 17.20 -4.00
C LEU A 1 -20.34 17.11 -2.88
N SER A 2 -20.07 16.28 -1.87
CA SER A 2 -20.87 16.14 -0.65
C SER A 2 -19.98 16.41 0.56
N ASN A 3 -20.52 17.07 1.58
CA ASN A 3 -19.79 17.39 2.81
C ASN A 3 -20.28 16.48 3.95
N MET A 4 -19.36 16.03 4.80
CA MET A 4 -19.64 15.19 5.95
C MET A 4 -18.84 15.70 7.15
N LEU A 5 -19.43 15.66 8.34
CA LEU A 5 -18.69 15.95 9.58
C LEU A 5 -17.69 14.82 9.86
N VAL A 6 -16.54 15.16 10.44
CA VAL A 6 -15.41 14.22 10.60
C VAL A 6 -15.75 13.00 11.45
N ASP A 7 -16.56 13.17 12.49
CA ASP A 7 -17.04 12.11 13.37
C ASP A 7 -17.96 11.13 12.63
N ASN A 8 -18.90 11.64 11.83
CA ASN A 8 -19.72 10.81 10.97
C ASN A 8 -18.88 10.14 9.86
N CYS A 9 -17.86 10.82 9.33
CA CYS A 9 -16.95 10.23 8.34
C CYS A 9 -16.23 9.00 8.91
N ALA A 10 -15.71 9.10 10.14
CA ALA A 10 -15.11 7.96 10.84
C ALA A 10 -16.09 6.78 10.97
N MET A 11 -17.32 7.07 11.45
CA MET A 11 -18.36 6.03 11.55
C MET A 11 -18.69 5.39 10.19
N GLN A 12 -18.75 6.18 9.12
CA GLN A 12 -19.07 5.69 7.78
C GLN A 12 -17.93 4.91 7.14
N LEU A 13 -16.67 5.22 7.44
CA LEU A 13 -15.51 4.43 6.99
C LEU A 13 -15.63 2.99 7.50
N VAL A 14 -16.06 2.79 8.74
CA VAL A 14 -16.28 1.45 9.29
C VAL A 14 -17.59 0.82 8.78
N ALA A 15 -18.69 1.58 8.79
CA ALA A 15 -20.02 1.03 8.54
C ALA A 15 -20.31 0.73 7.06
N ASN A 16 -19.81 1.57 6.15
CA ASN A 16 -20.05 1.44 4.71
C ASN A 16 -18.93 2.12 3.90
N PRO A 17 -17.69 1.58 3.92
CA PRO A 17 -16.54 2.22 3.27
C PRO A 17 -16.68 2.36 1.76
N ALA A 18 -17.40 1.43 1.11
CA ALA A 18 -17.56 1.39 -0.35
C ALA A 18 -18.35 2.58 -0.93
N GLN A 19 -18.93 3.44 -0.09
CA GLN A 19 -19.57 4.68 -0.55
C GLN A 19 -18.56 5.79 -0.90
N PHE A 20 -17.30 5.66 -0.48
CA PHE A 20 -16.26 6.66 -0.68
C PHE A 20 -15.40 6.33 -1.88
N ASP A 21 -15.03 7.38 -2.61
CA ASP A 21 -14.06 7.34 -3.71
C ASP A 21 -12.86 8.23 -3.34
N VAL A 22 -13.10 9.53 -3.20
CA VAL A 22 -12.09 10.51 -2.77
C VAL A 22 -12.57 11.27 -1.53
N LEU A 23 -11.74 11.26 -0.48
CA LEU A 23 -11.93 12.07 0.72
C LEU A 23 -10.96 13.25 0.72
N VAL A 24 -11.48 14.45 0.95
CA VAL A 24 -10.68 15.68 1.09
C VAL A 24 -10.97 16.27 2.47
N THR A 25 -9.92 16.52 3.25
CA THR A 25 -10.02 17.01 4.62
C THR A 25 -8.78 17.80 5.02
N GLU A 26 -8.80 18.42 6.20
CA GLU A 26 -7.63 19.11 6.76
C GLU A 26 -6.58 18.12 7.30
N ASN A 27 -5.39 18.63 7.65
CA ASN A 27 -4.24 17.80 8.02
C ASN A 27 -4.53 16.85 9.19
N THR A 28 -5.05 17.36 10.32
CA THR A 28 -5.30 16.55 11.52
C THR A 28 -6.36 15.47 11.30
N PHE A 29 -7.42 15.79 10.58
CA PHE A 29 -8.46 14.81 10.26
C PHE A 29 -7.98 13.81 9.20
N GLY A 30 -7.14 14.25 8.27
CA GLY A 30 -6.54 13.38 7.26
C GLY A 30 -5.70 12.29 7.90
N ASP A 31 -4.83 12.67 8.84
CA ASP A 31 -3.98 11.76 9.62
C ASP A 31 -4.81 10.68 10.35
N ILE A 32 -5.85 11.11 11.07
CA ILE A 32 -6.73 10.20 11.81
C ILE A 32 -7.52 9.27 10.87
N LEU A 33 -8.14 9.82 9.83
CA LEU A 33 -9.00 9.04 8.93
C LEU A 33 -8.19 8.12 8.02
N SER A 34 -6.96 8.48 7.63
CA SER A 34 -6.10 7.61 6.83
C SER A 34 -5.66 6.37 7.63
N ASP A 35 -5.36 6.55 8.91
CA ASP A 35 -5.03 5.43 9.80
C ASP A 35 -6.27 4.57 10.08
N GLU A 36 -7.45 5.16 10.25
CA GLU A 36 -8.68 4.37 10.37
C GLU A 36 -8.97 3.55 9.11
N ALA A 37 -8.87 4.18 7.93
CA ALA A 37 -9.07 3.51 6.65
C ALA A 37 -8.03 2.41 6.42
N SER A 38 -6.80 2.60 6.90
CA SER A 38 -5.73 1.61 6.79
C SER A 38 -6.10 0.27 7.43
N MET A 39 -6.76 0.30 8.60
CA MET A 39 -7.12 -0.89 9.36
C MET A 39 -8.18 -1.73 8.64
N LEU A 40 -9.01 -1.11 7.80
CA LEU A 40 -10.02 -1.83 7.00
C LEU A 40 -9.39 -2.76 5.97
N THR A 41 -8.20 -2.43 5.47
CA THR A 41 -7.47 -3.23 4.47
C THR A 41 -6.63 -4.36 5.05
N GLY A 42 -6.52 -4.44 6.39
CA GLY A 42 -5.89 -5.56 7.10
C GLY A 42 -4.37 -5.46 7.31
N SER A 43 -3.62 -4.72 6.49
CA SER A 43 -2.19 -4.45 6.74
C SER A 43 -1.73 -3.06 6.32
N LEU A 44 -1.10 -2.34 7.25
CA LEU A 44 -0.36 -1.10 6.99
C LEU A 44 0.80 -1.30 5.99
N GLY A 45 1.34 -2.52 5.90
CA GLY A 45 2.43 -2.91 4.99
C GLY A 45 2.07 -2.81 3.51
N MET A 46 0.80 -2.52 3.18
CA MET A 46 0.28 -2.39 1.83
C MET A 46 0.05 -0.94 1.39
N LEU A 47 0.16 0.02 2.28
CA LEU A 47 -0.31 1.37 2.03
C LEU A 47 0.80 2.30 1.57
N ALA A 48 0.72 2.69 0.30
CA ALA A 48 1.57 3.71 -0.29
C ALA A 48 1.00 5.12 -0.06
N SER A 49 1.90 6.10 -0.02
CA SER A 49 1.53 7.51 0.07
C SER A 49 2.36 8.38 -0.87
N ALA A 50 1.80 9.53 -1.24
CA ALA A 50 2.45 10.55 -2.05
C ALA A 50 2.14 11.94 -1.49
N SER A 51 3.18 12.68 -1.12
CA SER A 51 3.13 14.09 -0.74
C SER A 51 3.56 14.94 -1.93
N LEU A 52 2.59 15.53 -2.63
CA LEU A 52 2.82 16.29 -3.87
C LEU A 52 2.88 17.81 -3.57
N GLY A 53 4.00 18.44 -3.90
CA GLY A 53 4.19 19.89 -3.80
C GLY A 53 4.36 20.57 -5.16
N SER A 54 4.47 21.89 -5.15
CA SER A 54 4.76 22.69 -6.35
C SER A 54 6.24 22.55 -6.77
N GLY A 55 6.58 21.43 -7.42
CA GLY A 55 7.90 21.16 -8.02
C GLY A 55 8.67 20.01 -7.38
N THR A 56 8.35 19.63 -6.14
CA THR A 56 8.96 18.48 -5.46
C THR A 56 7.85 17.57 -4.92
N ALA A 57 8.03 16.28 -5.09
CA ALA A 57 7.16 15.24 -4.53
C ALA A 57 7.98 14.28 -3.66
N LEU A 58 7.37 13.77 -2.60
CA LEU A 58 7.90 12.73 -1.72
C LEU A 58 6.96 11.52 -1.77
N TYR A 59 7.55 10.33 -1.89
CA TYR A 59 6.82 9.07 -1.95
C TYR A 59 7.37 8.14 -0.88
N GLU A 60 6.51 7.71 0.02
CA GLU A 60 6.88 6.93 1.19
C GLU A 60 5.75 5.96 1.57
N PRO A 61 6.04 4.87 2.29
CA PRO A 61 5.00 4.00 2.79
C PRO A 61 4.30 4.67 3.98
N SER A 62 3.00 4.44 4.17
CA SER A 62 2.27 5.01 5.30
C SER A 62 2.67 4.39 6.64
N HIS A 63 3.26 3.19 6.63
CA HIS A 63 3.69 2.51 7.85
C HIS A 63 4.96 3.13 8.45
N GLY A 64 5.08 3.05 9.78
CA GLY A 64 6.26 3.50 10.50
C GLY A 64 7.49 2.60 10.36
N SER A 65 8.49 2.84 11.21
CA SER A 65 9.82 2.21 11.14
C SER A 65 9.89 0.75 11.63
N ALA A 66 8.83 0.24 12.28
CA ALA A 66 8.75 -1.13 12.82
C ALA A 66 10.05 -1.61 13.51
N PRO A 67 10.50 -0.92 14.58
CA PRO A 67 11.84 -1.11 15.15
C PRO A 67 12.06 -2.51 15.76
N ASP A 68 10.98 -3.18 16.16
CA ASP A 68 10.97 -4.53 16.69
C ASP A 68 11.33 -5.60 15.65
N ILE A 69 11.14 -5.34 14.35
CA ILE A 69 11.50 -6.24 13.24
C ILE A 69 12.67 -5.76 12.39
N ALA A 70 13.24 -4.60 12.71
CA ALA A 70 14.39 -4.04 12.00
C ALA A 70 15.55 -5.05 11.95
N GLY A 71 16.12 -5.24 10.75
CA GLY A 71 17.24 -6.17 10.51
C GLY A 71 16.87 -7.66 10.49
N LYS A 72 15.60 -8.04 10.71
CA LYS A 72 15.16 -9.44 10.69
C LYS A 72 14.78 -9.95 9.28
N GLY A 73 14.66 -9.04 8.30
CA GLY A 73 14.31 -9.41 6.92
C GLY A 73 12.88 -9.92 6.74
N ILE A 74 11.96 -9.49 7.60
CA ILE A 74 10.54 -9.91 7.61
C ILE A 74 9.55 -8.76 7.41
N ALA A 75 10.03 -7.54 7.17
CA ALA A 75 9.17 -6.41 6.85
C ALA A 75 8.52 -6.60 5.48
N ASN A 76 7.28 -6.16 5.32
CA ASN A 76 6.58 -6.14 4.04
C ASN A 76 7.13 -5.01 3.15
N PRO A 77 7.72 -5.31 1.98
CA PRO A 77 8.25 -4.28 1.10
C PRO A 77 7.20 -3.65 0.18
N ILE A 78 5.96 -4.15 0.17
CA ILE A 78 4.97 -3.82 -0.86
C ILE A 78 4.56 -2.36 -0.82
N ALA A 79 4.28 -1.78 0.35
CA ALA A 79 3.95 -0.35 0.47
C ALA A 79 5.01 0.54 -0.19
N GLN A 80 6.30 0.26 0.02
CA GLN A 80 7.38 1.01 -0.61
C GLN A 80 7.42 0.82 -2.14
N MET A 81 7.13 -0.38 -2.64
CA MET A 81 7.05 -0.65 -4.09
C MET A 81 5.87 0.09 -4.72
N LEU A 82 4.72 0.13 -4.05
CA LEU A 82 3.56 0.89 -4.49
C LEU A 82 3.82 2.41 -4.38
N SER A 83 4.61 2.89 -3.43
CA SER A 83 5.06 4.30 -3.43
C SER A 83 5.94 4.63 -4.64
N VAL A 84 6.73 3.67 -5.13
CA VAL A 84 7.46 3.80 -6.41
C VAL A 84 6.49 3.81 -7.60
N GLU A 85 5.41 3.04 -7.56
CA GLU A 85 4.34 3.13 -8.57
C GLU A 85 3.73 4.54 -8.62
N LEU A 86 3.35 5.11 -7.47
CA LEU A 86 2.84 6.49 -7.38
C LEU A 86 3.87 7.50 -7.93
N MET A 87 5.16 7.28 -7.67
CA MET A 87 6.24 8.11 -8.19
C MET A 87 6.33 8.06 -9.72
N LEU A 88 6.29 6.86 -10.30
CA LEU A 88 6.30 6.67 -11.75
C LEU A 88 5.10 7.38 -12.40
N ARG A 89 3.92 7.28 -11.77
CA ARG A 89 2.69 7.89 -12.23
C ARG A 89 2.72 9.43 -12.15
N TYR A 90 2.92 9.99 -10.97
CA TYR A 90 2.72 11.42 -10.74
C TYR A 90 3.93 12.29 -11.07
N SER A 91 5.16 11.81 -10.83
CA SER A 91 6.36 12.59 -11.12
C SER A 91 6.91 12.35 -12.52
N PHE A 92 6.87 11.10 -12.99
CA PHE A 92 7.54 10.73 -14.24
C PHE A 92 6.59 10.54 -15.43
N GLN A 93 5.27 10.52 -15.20
CA GLN A 93 4.27 10.31 -16.25
C GLN A 93 4.51 9.00 -17.02
N MET A 94 5.03 7.99 -16.32
CA MET A 94 5.34 6.66 -16.87
C MET A 94 4.21 5.69 -16.54
N ASP A 95 2.99 5.98 -17.02
CA ASP A 95 1.78 5.24 -16.65
C ASP A 95 1.91 3.74 -16.90
N HIS A 96 2.45 3.32 -18.05
CA HIS A 96 2.64 1.90 -18.34
C HIS A 96 3.59 1.20 -17.36
N ALA A 97 4.64 1.90 -16.90
CA ALA A 97 5.57 1.33 -15.92
C ALA A 97 4.92 1.27 -14.52
N ALA A 98 4.13 2.29 -14.17
CA ALA A 98 3.36 2.30 -12.93
C ALA A 98 2.34 1.15 -12.91
N ASP A 99 1.55 0.98 -13.97
CA ASP A 99 0.58 -0.10 -14.11
C ASP A 99 1.24 -1.47 -14.03
N ALA A 100 2.41 -1.66 -14.65
CA ALA A 100 3.16 -2.91 -14.58
C ALA A 100 3.67 -3.23 -13.15
N VAL A 101 4.10 -2.22 -12.36
CA VAL A 101 4.47 -2.43 -10.95
C VAL A 101 3.25 -2.85 -10.14
N LYS A 102 2.11 -2.18 -10.32
CA LYS A 102 0.86 -2.51 -9.62
C LYS A 102 0.40 -3.92 -9.95
N ALA A 103 0.34 -4.27 -11.24
CA ALA A 103 -0.04 -5.60 -11.72
C ALA A 103 0.88 -6.69 -11.16
N ALA A 104 2.20 -6.46 -11.14
CA ALA A 104 3.15 -7.42 -10.57
C ALA A 104 2.93 -7.69 -9.07
N VAL A 105 2.54 -6.68 -8.29
CA VAL A 105 2.18 -6.85 -6.88
C VAL A 105 0.88 -7.64 -6.74
N GLU A 106 -0.15 -7.29 -7.53
CA GLU A 106 -1.44 -7.99 -7.55
C GLU A 106 -1.25 -9.47 -7.90
N ASP A 107 -0.52 -9.78 -8.96
CA ASP A 107 -0.14 -11.14 -9.38
C ASP A 107 0.48 -11.96 -8.25
N VAL A 108 1.48 -11.39 -7.56
CA VAL A 108 2.19 -12.09 -6.48
C VAL A 108 1.24 -12.37 -5.30
N LEU A 109 0.32 -11.46 -5.02
CA LEU A 109 -0.69 -11.67 -3.98
C LEU A 109 -1.77 -12.67 -4.41
N ASP A 110 -2.19 -12.68 -5.68
CA ASP A 110 -3.14 -13.63 -6.23
C ASP A 110 -2.56 -15.05 -6.33
N GLU A 111 -1.24 -15.17 -6.55
CA GLU A 111 -0.48 -16.41 -6.44
C GLU A 111 -0.39 -16.94 -4.98
N GLY A 112 -0.86 -16.16 -4.01
CA GLY A 112 -0.95 -16.54 -2.59
C GLY A 112 0.31 -16.25 -1.77
N TRP A 113 1.31 -15.54 -2.31
CA TRP A 113 2.51 -15.19 -1.55
C TRP A 113 2.21 -14.13 -0.49
N ARG A 114 2.69 -14.32 0.74
CA ARG A 114 2.40 -13.41 1.87
C ARG A 114 3.66 -13.15 2.68
N THR A 115 3.86 -11.91 3.12
CA THR A 115 4.79 -11.57 4.20
C THR A 115 4.12 -11.81 5.57
N PRO A 116 4.87 -11.85 6.69
CA PRO A 116 4.31 -12.23 7.99
C PRO A 116 3.15 -11.37 8.49
N ASP A 117 3.07 -10.09 8.08
CA ASP A 117 1.96 -9.18 8.36
C ASP A 117 0.68 -9.48 7.57
N LEU A 118 0.81 -10.14 6.41
CA LEU A 118 -0.31 -10.54 5.55
C LEU A 118 -0.70 -12.00 5.72
N ALA A 119 0.18 -12.81 6.31
CA ALA A 119 -0.05 -14.23 6.51
C ALA A 119 -0.99 -14.48 7.69
N ASP A 120 -1.94 -15.38 7.50
CA ASP A 120 -2.88 -15.83 8.52
C ASP A 120 -2.77 -17.35 8.77
N GLU A 121 -3.70 -17.91 9.55
CA GLU A 121 -3.76 -19.35 9.85
C GLU A 121 -4.02 -20.21 8.60
N THR A 122 -4.56 -19.62 7.53
CA THR A 122 -4.89 -20.32 6.28
C THR A 122 -3.76 -20.27 5.26
N THR A 123 -2.79 -19.37 5.46
CA THR A 123 -1.66 -19.17 4.57
C THR A 123 -0.68 -20.36 4.66
N PRO A 124 -0.44 -21.10 3.56
CA PRO A 124 0.52 -22.21 3.54
C PRO A 124 1.94 -21.76 3.91
N GLU A 125 2.67 -22.57 4.68
CA GLU A 125 4.05 -22.25 5.11
C GLU A 125 5.00 -22.00 3.93
N ASP A 126 4.84 -22.74 2.83
CA ASP A 126 5.64 -22.58 1.60
C ASP A 126 5.30 -21.30 0.82
N ARG A 127 4.26 -20.57 1.24
CA ARG A 127 3.84 -19.28 0.66
C ARG A 127 4.18 -18.07 1.55
N LYS A 128 4.78 -18.29 2.71
CA LYS A 128 5.25 -17.23 3.59
C LYS A 128 6.67 -16.81 3.21
N LEU A 129 6.86 -15.52 2.92
CA LEU A 129 8.12 -14.96 2.44
C LEU A 129 8.67 -13.89 3.37
N GLY A 130 10.00 -13.79 3.45
CA GLY A 130 10.67 -12.61 3.99
C GLY A 130 10.71 -11.46 2.99
N THR A 131 11.22 -10.30 3.43
CA THR A 131 11.29 -9.06 2.64
C THR A 131 11.97 -9.27 1.28
N ARG A 132 13.12 -9.95 1.26
CA ARG A 132 13.92 -10.14 0.04
C ARG A 132 13.24 -11.08 -0.96
N ASP A 133 12.63 -12.15 -0.46
CA ASP A 133 12.00 -13.15 -1.31
C ASP A 133 10.71 -12.61 -1.91
N MET A 134 9.95 -11.81 -1.14
CA MET A 134 8.80 -11.05 -1.66
C MET A 134 9.24 -10.12 -2.79
N GLY A 135 10.31 -9.33 -2.59
CA GLY A 135 10.83 -8.47 -3.66
C GLY A 135 11.32 -9.25 -4.89
N THR A 136 11.88 -10.44 -4.69
CA THR A 136 12.28 -11.32 -5.81
C THR A 136 11.07 -11.77 -6.61
N LYS A 137 9.96 -12.16 -5.95
CA LYS A 137 8.72 -12.54 -6.61
C LYS A 137 8.10 -11.40 -7.40
N VAL A 138 8.07 -10.19 -6.85
CA VAL A 138 7.56 -9.02 -7.56
C VAL A 138 8.43 -8.69 -8.78
N ILE A 139 9.76 -8.82 -8.69
CA ILE A 139 10.65 -8.64 -9.86
C ILE A 139 10.38 -9.70 -10.93
N GLU A 140 10.16 -10.96 -10.55
CA GLU A 140 9.81 -12.04 -11.48
C GLU A 140 8.48 -11.73 -12.18
N ALA A 141 7.45 -11.31 -11.45
CA ALA A 141 6.16 -10.93 -12.01
C ALA A 141 6.25 -9.71 -12.92
N PHE A 142 6.92 -8.65 -12.47
CA PHE A 142 7.13 -7.42 -13.25
C PHE A 142 7.81 -7.69 -14.60
N LYS A 143 8.80 -8.60 -14.64
CA LYS A 143 9.46 -8.98 -15.89
C LYS A 143 8.54 -9.69 -16.87
N ARG A 144 7.49 -10.37 -16.41
CA ARG A 144 6.46 -10.98 -17.28
C ARG A 144 5.55 -9.91 -17.86
N GLU A 145 5.18 -8.90 -17.06
CA GLU A 145 4.30 -7.80 -17.49
C GLU A 145 4.91 -6.92 -18.59
N ILE A 146 6.23 -6.74 -18.60
CA ILE A 146 6.93 -5.88 -19.57
C ILE A 146 7.55 -6.64 -20.74
N ALA A 147 7.43 -7.97 -20.79
CA ALA A 147 7.98 -8.82 -21.85
C ALA A 147 7.05 -8.89 -23.06
#